data_AF-A0A963V1M6-F1
#
_entry.id   AF-A0A963V1M6-F1
#
_cell.length_a   1.000
_cell.length_b   1.000
_cell.length_c   1.000
_cell.angle_alpha   90.00
_cell.angle_beta   90.00
_cell.angle_gamma   90.00
#
_symmetry.space_group_name_H-M   'P 1'
#
loop_
_entity.id
_entity.type
_entity.pdbx_description
1 polymer ?
#
loop_
_entity_poly.entity_id
_entity_poly.type
_entity_poly.pdbx_seq_one_letter_code
_entity_poly.pdbx_strand_id
1 'polypeptide(L)'
;MTVSDPQSRVLQIQGPASPAIMAAASGGAINATMGYFHAGYFDLGGQRLYVSRTGWTGEMGYEVYTQGAETDCPRLWDHLMAAGAPHGMLFSSLGSMETRRIEAGILDSGTDFDRTMTPYQAGLGALVDLDKPGFIGREALGRADRGKVLYGLTCTSATPGYRADLFDGAGEKVGAVTAGAWSPYLNCGIGYARMGSPGSWAGKRLQLAGTDGQRHDCMIVDLPFYDPEKRIPRGLERVDWTAAGGDS
;
A
#
# COMPACT_ATOMS: atom_id res chain seq x y z
N MET A 1 -29.17 13.27 5.61
CA MET A 1 -28.13 12.42 4.98
C MET A 1 -28.39 11.01 5.43
N THR A 2 -28.50 10.07 4.50
CA THR A 2 -28.64 8.64 4.81
C THR A 2 -27.28 8.00 4.62
N VAL A 3 -26.88 7.13 5.55
CA VAL A 3 -25.66 6.34 5.48
C VAL A 3 -26.07 4.87 5.40
N SER A 4 -25.51 4.14 4.44
CA SER A 4 -25.81 2.72 4.23
C SER A 4 -24.59 2.00 3.65
N ASP A 5 -24.48 0.70 3.93
CA ASP A 5 -23.52 -0.19 3.28
C ASP A 5 -24.03 -0.53 1.86
N PRO A 6 -23.27 -0.23 0.79
CA PRO A 6 -23.66 -0.60 -0.58
C PRO A 6 -23.57 -2.10 -0.88
N GLN A 7 -23.12 -2.92 0.09
CA GLN A 7 -22.90 -4.36 -0.06
C GLN A 7 -21.95 -4.70 -1.22
N SER A 8 -21.02 -3.79 -1.50
CA SER A 8 -20.08 -3.87 -2.61
C SER A 8 -18.95 -4.86 -2.33
N ARG A 9 -18.46 -5.51 -3.39
CA ARG A 9 -17.22 -6.28 -3.42
C ARG A 9 -16.22 -5.55 -4.28
N VAL A 10 -14.93 -5.74 -4.02
CA VAL A 10 -13.86 -5.04 -4.73
C VAL A 10 -12.91 -6.05 -5.34
N LEU A 11 -12.60 -5.85 -6.62
CA LEU A 11 -11.52 -6.53 -7.33
C LEU A 11 -10.46 -5.49 -7.69
N GLN A 12 -9.19 -5.84 -7.60
CA GLN A 12 -8.09 -4.97 -8.01
C GLN A 12 -7.38 -5.54 -9.24
N ILE A 13 -7.24 -4.73 -10.28
CA ILE A 13 -6.47 -5.05 -11.49
C ILE A 13 -5.22 -4.19 -11.44
N GLN A 14 -4.10 -4.78 -11.00
CA GLN A 14 -2.86 -4.06 -10.67
C GLN A 14 -1.69 -4.57 -11.53
N GLY A 15 -0.76 -3.67 -11.82
CA GLY A 15 0.45 -3.93 -12.61
C GLY A 15 0.46 -3.21 -13.96
N PRO A 16 1.61 -3.25 -14.67
CA PRO A 16 1.84 -2.44 -15.88
C PRO A 16 0.91 -2.77 -17.05
N ALA A 17 0.34 -3.97 -17.09
CA ALA A 17 -0.63 -4.39 -18.09
C ALA A 17 -2.07 -3.94 -17.79
N SER A 18 -2.35 -3.48 -16.56
CA SER A 18 -3.71 -3.12 -16.12
C SER A 18 -4.44 -2.14 -17.05
N PRO A 19 -3.80 -1.12 -17.68
CA PRO A 19 -4.52 -0.21 -18.58
C PRO A 19 -4.99 -0.90 -19.86
N ALA A 20 -4.20 -1.84 -20.39
CA ALA A 20 -4.58 -2.60 -21.58
C ALA A 20 -5.72 -3.59 -21.27
N ILE A 21 -5.64 -4.26 -20.12
CA ILE A 21 -6.67 -5.17 -19.64
C ILE A 21 -7.98 -4.43 -19.42
N MET A 22 -7.95 -3.27 -18.74
CA MET A 22 -9.15 -2.48 -18.50
C MET A 22 -9.72 -1.88 -19.78
N ALA A 23 -8.88 -1.54 -20.76
CA ALA A 23 -9.35 -1.13 -22.09
C ALA A 23 -10.08 -2.28 -22.80
N ALA A 24 -9.52 -3.49 -22.79
CA ALA A 24 -10.20 -4.66 -23.36
C ALA A 24 -11.53 -4.96 -22.66
N ALA A 25 -11.53 -4.94 -21.31
CA ALA A 25 -12.71 -5.25 -20.52
C ALA A 25 -13.84 -4.21 -20.65
N SER A 26 -13.52 -2.96 -20.97
CA SER A 26 -14.49 -1.85 -21.06
C SER A 26 -14.81 -1.40 -22.48
N GLY A 27 -14.31 -2.11 -23.51
CA GLY A 27 -14.44 -1.67 -24.90
C GLY A 27 -13.73 -0.33 -25.19
N GLY A 28 -12.65 -0.04 -24.44
CA GLY A 28 -11.81 1.16 -24.59
C GLY A 28 -12.19 2.34 -23.69
N ALA A 29 -13.29 2.26 -22.94
CA ALA A 29 -13.77 3.36 -22.10
C ALA A 29 -12.83 3.68 -20.92
N ILE A 30 -12.17 2.68 -20.37
CA ILE A 30 -11.13 2.82 -19.35
C ILE A 30 -9.78 2.56 -20.00
N ASN A 31 -8.88 3.53 -19.94
CA ASN A 31 -7.53 3.39 -20.48
C ASN A 31 -6.54 4.27 -19.69
N ALA A 32 -5.30 4.38 -20.17
CA ALA A 32 -4.22 5.09 -19.47
C ALA A 32 -4.48 6.60 -19.28
N THR A 33 -5.45 7.21 -19.99
CA THR A 33 -5.79 8.63 -19.84
C THR A 33 -6.66 8.93 -18.63
N MET A 34 -7.30 7.93 -18.04
CA MET A 34 -8.03 8.11 -16.78
C MET A 34 -7.03 8.58 -15.71
N GLY A 35 -7.21 9.75 -15.11
CA GLY A 35 -6.24 10.33 -14.17
C GLY A 35 -6.05 9.52 -12.88
N TYR A 36 -4.85 9.55 -12.29
CA TYR A 36 -4.61 8.93 -10.98
C TYR A 36 -5.52 9.57 -9.92
N PHE A 37 -6.14 8.75 -9.06
CA PHE A 37 -7.24 9.15 -8.14
C PHE A 37 -8.55 9.61 -8.81
N HIS A 38 -8.74 9.41 -10.12
CA HIS A 38 -10.07 9.57 -10.72
C HIS A 38 -10.91 8.31 -10.53
N ALA A 39 -12.23 8.47 -10.54
CA ALA A 39 -13.17 7.36 -10.46
C ALA A 39 -14.47 7.70 -11.20
N GLY A 40 -15.20 6.68 -11.64
CA GLY A 40 -16.43 6.85 -12.40
C GLY A 40 -17.19 5.55 -12.63
N TYR A 41 -18.39 5.66 -13.21
CA TYR A 41 -19.16 4.49 -13.63
C TYR A 41 -18.81 4.07 -15.05
N PHE A 42 -18.60 2.78 -15.25
CA PHE A 42 -18.26 2.18 -16.55
C PHE A 42 -19.04 0.89 -16.75
N ASP A 43 -19.19 0.48 -18.01
CA ASP A 43 -19.67 -0.85 -18.36
C ASP A 43 -18.49 -1.81 -18.50
N LEU A 44 -18.59 -2.97 -17.83
CA LEU A 44 -17.67 -4.09 -17.99
C LEU A 44 -18.50 -5.36 -18.22
N GLY A 45 -18.52 -5.86 -19.44
CA GLY A 45 -19.24 -7.09 -19.79
C GLY A 45 -20.76 -6.97 -19.70
N GLY A 46 -21.31 -5.77 -19.90
CA GLY A 46 -22.75 -5.47 -19.78
C GLY A 46 -23.20 -5.17 -18.35
N GLN A 47 -22.26 -4.93 -17.42
CA GLN A 47 -22.55 -4.61 -16.03
C GLN A 47 -22.01 -3.22 -15.68
N ARG A 48 -22.87 -2.35 -15.14
CA ARG A 48 -22.47 -1.02 -14.66
C ARG A 48 -21.74 -1.14 -13.33
N LEU A 49 -20.47 -0.72 -13.30
CA LEU A 49 -19.61 -0.81 -12.13
C LEU A 49 -18.97 0.54 -11.84
N TYR A 50 -18.63 0.78 -10.57
CA TYR A 50 -17.82 1.94 -10.21
C TYR A 50 -16.36 1.52 -10.26
N VAL A 51 -15.53 2.28 -10.95
CA VAL A 51 -14.10 1.99 -11.11
C VAL A 51 -13.29 3.21 -10.71
N SER A 52 -12.25 3.00 -9.90
CA SER A 52 -11.26 4.02 -9.56
C SER A 52 -9.90 3.65 -10.13
N ARG A 53 -9.08 4.65 -10.46
CA ARG A 53 -7.66 4.49 -10.74
C ARG A 53 -6.86 4.66 -9.45
N THR A 54 -6.92 3.62 -8.63
CA THR A 54 -6.26 3.48 -7.31
C THR A 54 -5.85 2.01 -7.10
N GLY A 55 -5.23 1.70 -5.96
CA GLY A 55 -4.79 0.35 -5.66
C GLY A 55 -3.99 0.25 -4.36
N TRP A 56 -3.88 -0.97 -3.84
CA TRP A 56 -3.17 -1.28 -2.60
C TRP A 56 -1.88 -2.06 -2.88
N THR A 57 -1.16 -1.70 -3.93
CA THR A 57 0.10 -2.34 -4.33
C THR A 57 1.20 -1.35 -4.73
N GLY A 58 0.88 -0.05 -4.85
CA GLY A 58 1.79 0.95 -5.40
C GLY A 58 2.00 0.85 -6.91
N GLU A 59 1.35 -0.09 -7.59
CA GLU A 59 1.43 -0.25 -9.04
C GLU A 59 0.43 0.63 -9.79
N MET A 60 0.63 0.75 -11.10
CA MET A 60 -0.43 1.19 -12.00
C MET A 60 -1.60 0.21 -11.89
N GLY A 61 -2.80 0.70 -11.59
CA GLY A 61 -3.94 -0.19 -11.44
C GLY A 61 -5.26 0.49 -11.20
N TYR A 62 -6.28 -0.36 -11.07
CA TYR A 62 -7.67 0.01 -10.94
C TYR A 62 -8.36 -0.84 -9.86
N GLU A 63 -9.36 -0.27 -9.22
CA GLU A 63 -10.27 -1.00 -8.32
C GLU A 63 -11.67 -1.00 -8.93
N VAL A 64 -12.27 -2.18 -9.02
CA VAL A 64 -13.61 -2.40 -9.59
C VAL A 64 -14.57 -2.73 -8.46
N TYR A 65 -15.52 -1.83 -8.19
CA TYR A 65 -16.51 -1.93 -7.13
C TYR A 65 -17.86 -2.40 -7.70
N THR A 66 -18.38 -3.49 -7.14
CA THR A 66 -19.70 -4.02 -7.52
C THR A 66 -20.85 -3.16 -7.02
N GLN A 67 -22.01 -3.26 -7.67
CA GLN A 67 -23.26 -2.59 -7.27
C GLN A 67 -24.12 -3.52 -6.40
N GLY A 68 -23.53 -4.06 -5.33
CA GLY A 68 -24.23 -4.95 -4.41
C GLY A 68 -24.84 -6.16 -5.11
N ALA A 69 -26.14 -6.39 -4.90
CA ALA A 69 -26.89 -7.51 -5.48
C ALA A 69 -27.15 -7.37 -6.99
N GLU A 70 -26.95 -6.20 -7.59
CA GLU A 70 -27.17 -5.98 -9.04
C GLU A 70 -26.05 -6.55 -9.90
N THR A 71 -24.89 -6.88 -9.30
CA THR A 71 -23.74 -7.41 -10.03
C THR A 71 -23.69 -8.94 -9.99
N ASP A 72 -23.73 -9.55 -11.17
CA ASP A 72 -23.34 -10.93 -11.39
C ASP A 72 -21.81 -11.05 -11.26
N CYS A 73 -21.36 -11.35 -10.04
CA CYS A 73 -19.95 -11.43 -9.69
C CYS A 73 -19.20 -12.55 -10.44
N PRO A 74 -19.74 -13.78 -10.57
CA PRO A 74 -19.11 -14.82 -11.40
C PRO A 74 -18.91 -14.38 -12.85
N ARG A 75 -19.94 -13.79 -13.47
CA ARG A 75 -19.82 -13.30 -14.85
C ARG A 75 -18.81 -12.16 -14.98
N LEU A 76 -18.75 -11.26 -13.99
CA LEU A 76 -17.75 -10.20 -13.96
C LEU A 76 -16.33 -10.78 -13.88
N TRP A 77 -16.12 -11.77 -13.00
CA TRP A 77 -14.85 -12.46 -12.86
C TRP A 77 -14.41 -13.10 -14.18
N ASP A 78 -15.27 -13.89 -14.81
CA ASP A 78 -14.97 -14.56 -16.08
C ASP A 78 -14.65 -13.56 -17.18
N HIS A 79 -15.39 -12.45 -17.25
CA HIS A 79 -15.15 -11.36 -18.20
C HIS A 79 -13.78 -10.71 -18.01
N LEU A 80 -13.41 -10.37 -16.77
CA LEU A 80 -12.11 -9.77 -16.46
C LEU A 80 -10.97 -10.76 -16.74
N MET A 81 -11.11 -12.04 -16.35
CA MET A 81 -10.13 -13.08 -16.62
C MET A 81 -9.92 -13.29 -18.12
N ALA A 82 -10.99 -13.34 -18.90
CA ALA A 82 -10.92 -13.47 -20.36
C ALA A 82 -10.25 -12.25 -21.01
N ALA A 83 -10.59 -11.04 -20.55
CA ALA A 83 -9.96 -9.81 -21.04
C ALA A 83 -8.47 -9.72 -20.67
N GLY A 84 -8.08 -10.25 -19.51
CA GLY A 84 -6.71 -10.20 -19.03
C GLY A 84 -5.79 -11.31 -19.55
N ALA A 85 -6.32 -12.46 -19.95
CA ALA A 85 -5.52 -13.60 -20.39
C ALA A 85 -4.53 -13.28 -21.54
N PRO A 86 -4.91 -12.52 -22.61
CA PRO A 86 -3.97 -12.12 -23.67
C PRO A 86 -2.82 -11.23 -23.19
N HIS A 87 -2.96 -10.62 -22.01
CA HIS A 87 -1.97 -9.73 -21.38
C HIS A 87 -1.18 -10.41 -20.26
N GLY A 88 -1.32 -11.73 -20.10
CA GLY A 88 -0.63 -12.49 -19.05
C GLY A 88 -1.18 -12.23 -17.65
N MET A 89 -2.45 -11.83 -17.53
CA MET A 89 -3.06 -11.61 -16.21
C MET A 89 -3.09 -12.92 -15.41
N LEU A 90 -2.59 -12.84 -14.18
CA LEU A 90 -2.61 -13.94 -13.22
C LEU A 90 -3.51 -13.55 -12.03
N PHE A 91 -4.09 -14.56 -11.40
CA PHE A 91 -4.70 -14.38 -10.08
C PHE A 91 -3.61 -14.37 -9.01
N SER A 92 -3.72 -13.44 -8.06
CA SER A 92 -2.79 -13.32 -6.94
C SER A 92 -3.51 -13.28 -5.60
N SER A 93 -2.84 -13.76 -4.56
CA SER A 93 -3.38 -13.82 -3.21
C SER A 93 -3.16 -12.52 -2.44
N LEU A 94 -3.81 -12.38 -1.28
CA LEU A 94 -3.59 -11.25 -0.38
C LEU A 94 -2.13 -11.12 0.10
N GLY A 95 -1.38 -12.23 0.15
CA GLY A 95 0.01 -12.21 0.63
C GLY A 95 0.95 -11.43 -0.29
N SER A 96 0.77 -11.52 -1.61
CA SER A 96 1.56 -10.71 -2.56
C SER A 96 1.21 -9.23 -2.45
N MET A 97 -0.07 -8.92 -2.27
CA MET A 97 -0.56 -7.56 -2.08
C MET A 97 -0.01 -6.93 -0.79
N GLU A 98 0.07 -7.70 0.29
CA GLU A 98 0.67 -7.28 1.57
C GLU A 98 2.16 -6.92 1.41
N THR A 99 2.95 -7.71 0.67
CA THR A 99 4.34 -7.30 0.40
C THR A 99 4.39 -6.00 -0.41
N ARG A 100 3.55 -5.86 -1.44
CA ARG A 100 3.53 -4.69 -2.33
C ARG A 100 3.08 -3.42 -1.61
N ARG A 101 2.09 -3.48 -0.73
CA ARG A 101 1.65 -2.30 0.03
C ARG A 101 2.71 -1.84 1.02
N ILE A 102 3.48 -2.76 1.62
CA ILE A 102 4.60 -2.44 2.50
C ILE A 102 5.72 -1.77 1.69
N GLU A 103 6.12 -2.36 0.57
CA GLU A 103 7.07 -1.77 -0.38
C GLU A 103 6.69 -0.33 -0.77
N ALA A 104 5.41 -0.14 -1.10
CA ALA A 104 4.85 1.13 -1.52
C ALA A 104 4.63 2.14 -0.38
N GLY A 105 4.90 1.80 0.88
CA GLY A 105 4.67 2.70 2.02
C GLY A 105 3.18 2.99 2.26
N ILE A 106 2.27 2.11 1.83
CA ILE A 106 0.83 2.23 2.07
C ILE A 106 0.53 1.70 3.47
N LEU A 107 -0.11 2.55 4.28
CA LEU A 107 -0.37 2.31 5.70
C LEU A 107 -1.79 1.84 5.94
N ASP A 108 -1.94 0.85 6.81
CA ASP A 108 -3.22 0.34 7.25
C ASP A 108 -3.60 0.87 8.64
N SER A 109 -4.86 1.27 8.78
CA SER A 109 -5.43 1.69 10.06
C SER A 109 -5.71 0.48 10.95
N GLY A 110 -5.28 0.54 12.21
CA GLY A 110 -5.41 -0.53 13.20
C GLY A 110 -4.19 -1.44 13.30
N THR A 111 -3.28 -1.38 12.33
CA THR A 111 -2.00 -2.11 12.33
C THR A 111 -0.82 -1.15 12.36
N ASP A 112 -0.70 -0.27 11.36
CA ASP A 112 0.47 0.61 11.19
C ASP A 112 0.30 1.94 11.92
N PHE A 113 -0.94 2.47 11.90
CA PHE A 113 -1.34 3.58 12.73
C PHE A 113 -2.69 3.34 13.38
N ASP A 114 -2.92 3.98 14.51
CA ASP A 114 -4.15 3.85 15.28
C ASP A 114 -4.47 5.14 16.05
N ARG A 115 -5.43 5.07 16.97
CA ARG A 115 -5.86 6.20 17.81
C ARG A 115 -4.80 6.71 18.79
N THR A 116 -3.68 6.01 18.95
CA THR A 116 -2.59 6.36 19.88
C THR A 116 -1.51 7.23 19.23
N MET A 117 -1.65 7.57 17.94
CA MET A 117 -0.72 8.44 17.25
C MET A 117 -1.41 9.50 16.39
N THR A 118 -0.72 10.61 16.17
CA THR A 118 -1.17 11.68 15.29
C THR A 118 -0.82 11.37 13.82
N PRO A 119 -1.48 12.01 12.84
CA PRO A 119 -1.07 11.93 11.44
C PRO A 119 0.40 12.33 11.23
N TYR A 120 0.93 13.29 11.98
CA TYR A 120 2.33 13.69 11.89
C TYR A 120 3.29 12.57 12.32
N GLN A 121 2.96 11.90 13.43
CA GLN A 121 3.69 10.73 13.91
C GLN A 121 3.69 9.58 12.89
N ALA A 122 2.58 9.39 12.18
CA ALA A 122 2.46 8.40 11.10
C ALA A 122 3.10 8.84 9.76
N GLY A 123 3.65 10.06 9.67
CA GLY A 123 4.18 10.61 8.41
C GLY A 123 3.11 11.10 7.41
N LEU A 124 1.84 11.13 7.81
CA LEU A 124 0.69 11.56 7.01
C LEU A 124 0.36 13.06 7.17
N GLY A 125 1.30 13.85 7.67
CA GLY A 125 1.11 15.28 7.94
C GLY A 125 0.68 16.09 6.71
N ALA A 126 1.14 15.70 5.52
CA ALA A 126 0.76 16.34 4.25
C ALA A 126 -0.73 16.21 3.91
N LEU A 127 -1.45 15.27 4.54
CA LEU A 127 -2.90 15.09 4.36
C LEU A 127 -3.73 15.96 5.32
N VAL A 128 -3.08 16.69 6.23
CA VAL A 128 -3.75 17.58 7.19
C VAL A 128 -3.79 19.00 6.65
N ASP A 129 -5.00 19.46 6.32
CA ASP A 129 -5.25 20.82 5.86
C ASP A 129 -5.82 21.66 7.02
N LEU A 130 -4.94 22.42 7.68
CA LEU A 130 -5.29 23.29 8.82
C LEU A 130 -6.02 24.58 8.39
N ASP A 131 -6.01 24.90 7.10
CA ASP A 131 -6.66 26.09 6.54
C ASP A 131 -8.16 25.88 6.35
N LYS A 132 -8.64 24.62 6.39
CA LYS A 132 -10.07 24.32 6.44
C LYS A 132 -10.77 25.05 7.59
N PRO A 133 -11.99 25.59 7.36
CA PRO A 133 -12.74 26.32 8.40
C PRO A 133 -12.94 25.54 9.70
N GLY A 134 -13.09 24.21 9.63
CA GLY A 134 -13.18 23.36 10.81
C GLY A 134 -13.23 21.87 10.46
N PHE A 135 -12.67 21.04 11.34
CA PHE A 135 -12.81 19.58 11.34
C PHE A 135 -12.48 19.03 12.73
N ILE A 136 -12.92 17.81 13.03
CA ILE A 136 -12.68 17.15 14.32
C ILE A 136 -11.17 17.01 14.55
N GLY A 137 -10.67 17.53 15.66
CA GLY A 137 -9.24 17.46 16.03
C GLY A 137 -8.37 18.60 15.46
N ARG A 138 -8.92 19.57 14.72
CA ARG A 138 -8.16 20.69 14.14
C ARG A 138 -7.28 21.44 15.15
N GLU A 139 -7.86 21.86 16.28
CA GLU A 139 -7.10 22.60 17.32
C GLU A 139 -5.99 21.73 17.96
N ALA A 140 -6.30 20.46 18.21
CA ALA A 140 -5.32 19.51 18.74
C ALA A 140 -4.16 19.29 17.76
N LEU A 141 -4.45 19.09 16.47
CA LEU A 141 -3.43 18.98 15.41
C LEU A 141 -2.68 20.31 15.20
N GLY A 142 -3.32 21.45 15.42
CA GLY A 142 -2.65 22.76 15.40
C GLY A 142 -1.49 22.85 16.40
N ARG A 143 -1.62 22.22 17.56
CA ARG A 143 -0.63 22.22 18.66
C ARG A 143 0.23 20.96 18.75
N ALA A 144 -0.09 19.90 18.00
CA ALA A 144 0.60 18.62 18.09
C ALA A 144 2.07 18.72 17.67
N ASP A 145 2.91 17.86 18.25
CA ASP A 145 4.29 17.69 17.77
C ASP A 145 4.28 17.20 16.31
N ARG A 146 5.23 17.72 15.51
CA ARG A 146 5.37 17.37 14.08
C ARG A 146 6.34 16.22 13.84
N GLY A 147 6.91 15.65 14.90
CA GLY A 147 7.88 14.59 14.84
C GLY A 147 7.27 13.27 14.39
N LYS A 148 7.92 12.65 13.40
CA LYS A 148 7.58 11.33 12.88
C LYS A 148 8.11 10.24 13.80
N VAL A 149 7.33 9.16 13.96
CA VAL A 149 7.75 7.94 14.69
C VAL A 149 7.61 6.68 13.84
N LEU A 150 6.93 6.73 12.70
CA LEU A 150 6.79 5.59 11.79
C LEU A 150 7.79 5.69 10.63
N TYR A 151 8.55 4.61 10.41
CA TYR A 151 9.60 4.50 9.41
C TYR A 151 9.55 3.15 8.71
N GLY A 152 10.29 2.99 7.61
CA GLY A 152 10.57 1.68 7.03
C GLY A 152 11.74 1.02 7.75
N LEU A 153 11.84 -0.29 7.66
CA LEU A 153 13.00 -1.07 8.08
C LEU A 153 13.38 -2.09 7.01
N THR A 154 14.68 -2.31 6.82
CA THR A 154 15.22 -3.36 5.94
C THR A 154 16.15 -4.28 6.73
N CYS A 155 16.05 -5.58 6.54
CA CYS A 155 16.86 -6.60 7.21
C CYS A 155 17.22 -7.70 6.20
N THR A 156 18.52 -7.93 5.97
CA THR A 156 18.97 -8.91 4.96
C THR A 156 18.94 -10.35 5.48
N SER A 157 18.97 -10.55 6.81
CA SER A 157 19.10 -11.87 7.42
C SER A 157 17.81 -12.42 8.03
N ALA A 158 16.74 -11.62 8.11
CA ALA A 158 15.47 -12.04 8.68
C ALA A 158 14.28 -11.26 8.10
N THR A 159 13.12 -11.91 8.06
CA THR A 159 11.84 -11.25 7.80
C THR A 159 11.32 -10.58 9.08
N PRO A 160 10.98 -9.28 9.06
CA PRO A 160 10.45 -8.60 10.24
C PRO A 160 9.12 -9.21 10.70
N GLY A 161 9.09 -9.72 11.93
CA GLY A 161 7.89 -10.26 12.55
C GLY A 161 7.00 -9.18 13.14
N TYR A 162 5.68 -9.37 13.11
CA TYR A 162 4.75 -8.46 13.77
C TYR A 162 5.08 -8.31 15.27
N ARG A 163 5.16 -7.06 15.74
CA ARG A 163 5.55 -6.68 17.11
C ARG A 163 6.96 -7.10 17.53
N ALA A 164 7.82 -7.47 16.58
CA ALA A 164 9.23 -7.70 16.88
C ALA A 164 9.87 -6.41 17.42
N ASP A 165 10.65 -6.55 18.48
CA ASP A 165 11.30 -5.42 19.13
C ASP A 165 12.52 -4.94 18.34
N LEU A 166 12.75 -3.63 18.38
CA LEU A 166 13.92 -2.98 17.81
C LEU A 166 14.79 -2.44 18.93
N PHE A 167 16.08 -2.75 18.88
CA PHE A 167 17.07 -2.33 19.87
C PHE A 167 18.15 -1.44 19.26
N ASP A 168 18.63 -0.46 20.03
CA ASP A 168 19.78 0.35 19.64
C ASP A 168 21.12 -0.33 19.96
N GLY A 169 22.22 0.37 19.69
CA GLY A 169 23.58 -0.15 19.95
C GLY A 169 23.93 -0.32 21.44
N ALA A 170 23.15 0.27 22.35
CA ALA A 170 23.29 0.03 23.79
C ALA A 170 22.47 -1.19 24.26
N GLY A 171 21.64 -1.76 23.38
CA GLY A 171 20.75 -2.87 23.68
C GLY A 171 19.41 -2.45 24.25
N GLU A 172 19.10 -1.15 24.26
CA GLU A 172 17.84 -0.60 24.75
C GLU A 172 16.74 -0.72 23.69
N LYS A 173 15.52 -1.04 24.13
CA LYS A 173 14.37 -1.13 23.22
C LYS A 173 13.93 0.27 22.80
N VAL A 174 13.94 0.53 21.49
CA VAL A 174 13.63 1.84 20.91
C VAL A 174 12.40 1.86 20.01
N GLY A 175 11.83 0.70 19.69
CA GLY A 175 10.65 0.61 18.84
C GLY A 175 10.17 -0.82 18.66
N ALA A 176 9.18 -0.99 17.78
CA ALA A 176 8.67 -2.29 17.38
C ALA A 176 8.16 -2.28 15.93
N VAL A 177 8.13 -3.45 15.33
CA VAL A 177 7.59 -3.68 13.98
C VAL A 177 6.06 -3.68 13.99
N THR A 178 5.42 -2.98 13.07
CA THR A 178 3.94 -2.97 12.91
C THR A 178 3.44 -3.83 11.74
N ALA A 179 4.26 -3.98 10.71
CA ALA A 179 4.02 -4.85 9.57
C ALA A 179 5.37 -5.33 9.01
N GLY A 180 5.42 -6.51 8.41
CA GLY A 180 6.65 -7.03 7.84
C GLY A 180 6.42 -8.17 6.85
N ALA A 181 7.30 -8.24 5.85
CA ALA A 181 7.26 -9.24 4.79
C ALA A 181 8.66 -9.44 4.22
N TRP A 182 8.87 -10.55 3.51
CA TRP A 182 10.01 -10.68 2.61
C TRP A 182 9.67 -9.99 1.29
N SER A 183 10.55 -9.09 0.81
CA SER A 183 10.43 -8.46 -0.51
C SER A 183 11.30 -9.21 -1.51
N PRO A 184 10.70 -9.90 -2.50
CA PRO A 184 11.46 -10.45 -3.62
C PRO A 184 12.15 -9.37 -4.45
N TYR A 185 11.54 -8.18 -4.57
CA TYR A 185 12.08 -7.08 -5.35
C TYR A 185 13.33 -6.46 -4.72
N LEU A 186 13.30 -6.22 -3.41
CA LEU A 186 14.43 -5.65 -2.67
C LEU A 186 15.39 -6.72 -2.13
N ASN A 187 15.07 -8.00 -2.34
CA ASN A 187 15.82 -9.16 -1.88
C ASN A 187 16.21 -9.10 -0.39
N CYS A 188 15.28 -8.64 0.45
CA CYS A 188 15.47 -8.55 1.89
C CYS A 188 14.12 -8.53 2.62
N GLY A 189 14.16 -8.74 3.94
CA GLY A 189 13.05 -8.50 4.82
C GLY A 189 12.77 -7.00 4.92
N ILE A 190 11.51 -6.61 4.75
CA ILE A 190 11.05 -5.23 4.89
C ILE A 190 9.92 -5.14 5.90
N GLY A 191 9.72 -3.97 6.47
CA GLY A 191 8.60 -3.73 7.37
C GLY A 191 8.48 -2.29 7.82
N TYR A 192 7.45 -2.00 8.59
CA TYR A 192 7.28 -0.71 9.22
C TYR A 192 7.71 -0.76 10.68
N ALA A 193 8.47 0.25 11.09
CA ALA A 193 9.01 0.41 12.43
C ALA A 193 8.34 1.61 13.09
N ARG A 194 7.63 1.37 14.21
CA ARG A 194 7.12 2.42 15.09
C ARG A 194 8.09 2.62 16.25
N MET A 195 8.68 3.81 16.29
CA MET A 195 9.65 4.21 17.31
C MET A 195 8.94 4.70 18.57
N GLY A 196 9.58 4.53 19.73
CA GLY A 196 9.05 4.95 21.02
C GLY A 196 8.95 6.47 21.18
N SER A 197 9.75 7.23 20.42
CA SER A 197 9.76 8.68 20.44
C SER A 197 10.13 9.26 19.06
N PRO A 198 9.73 10.50 18.77
CA PRO A 198 10.21 11.19 17.58
C PRO A 198 11.73 11.37 17.59
N GLY A 199 12.36 11.31 16.41
CA GLY A 199 13.80 11.47 16.31
C GLY A 199 14.32 11.28 14.88
N SER A 200 15.63 11.48 14.71
CA SER A 200 16.31 11.24 13.44
C SER A 200 16.64 9.75 13.30
N TRP A 201 15.62 8.94 13.02
CA TRP A 201 15.75 7.48 12.96
C TRP A 201 16.22 6.96 11.60
N ALA A 202 15.80 7.60 10.51
CA ALA A 202 16.24 7.23 9.16
C ALA A 202 17.78 7.23 9.06
N GLY A 203 18.34 6.18 8.45
CA GLY A 203 19.78 5.95 8.33
C GLY A 203 20.44 5.30 9.57
N LYS A 204 19.71 5.06 10.67
CA LYS A 204 20.26 4.36 11.83
C LYS A 204 20.23 2.84 11.64
N ARG A 205 21.31 2.20 12.10
CA ARG A 205 21.37 0.75 12.28
C ARG A 205 20.80 0.38 13.64
N LEU A 206 19.91 -0.60 13.67
CA LEU A 206 19.30 -1.17 14.86
C LEU A 206 19.38 -2.69 14.82
N GLN A 207 19.03 -3.34 15.92
CA GLN A 207 18.88 -4.78 16.00
C GLN A 207 17.40 -5.17 16.06
N LEU A 208 16.97 -6.00 15.12
CA LEU A 208 15.64 -6.60 15.06
C LEU A 208 15.62 -7.91 15.84
N ALA A 209 14.65 -8.07 16.74
CA ALA A 209 14.35 -9.37 17.34
C ALA A 209 13.85 -10.36 16.28
N GLY A 210 14.61 -11.42 16.03
CA GLY A 210 14.23 -12.51 15.12
C GLY A 210 13.32 -13.53 15.80
N THR A 211 12.52 -14.24 15.00
CA THR A 211 11.70 -15.38 15.46
C THR A 211 12.54 -16.61 15.80
N ASP A 212 13.81 -16.61 15.41
CA ASP A 212 14.83 -17.61 15.73
C ASP A 212 15.48 -17.38 17.11
N GLY A 213 15.05 -16.34 17.84
CA GLY A 213 15.61 -15.94 19.13
C GLY A 213 16.93 -15.16 19.01
N GLN A 214 17.39 -14.87 17.79
CA GLN A 214 18.58 -14.06 17.56
C GLN A 214 18.21 -12.59 17.32
N ARG A 215 19.22 -11.73 17.36
CA ARG A 215 19.10 -10.33 16.93
C ARG A 215 19.77 -10.17 15.58
N HIS A 216 19.09 -9.47 14.67
CA HIS A 216 19.53 -9.27 13.29
C HIS A 216 19.77 -7.78 13.03
N ASP A 217 20.89 -7.45 12.40
CA ASP A 217 21.16 -6.06 12.02
C ASP A 217 20.14 -5.61 10.96
N CYS A 218 19.51 -4.47 11.22
CA CYS A 218 18.57 -3.84 10.32
C CYS A 218 18.88 -2.35 10.15
N MET A 219 18.39 -1.78 9.06
CA MET A 219 18.50 -0.35 8.75
C MET A 219 17.12 0.28 8.80
N ILE A 220 17.00 1.42 9.48
CA ILE A 220 15.80 2.26 9.42
C ILE A 220 15.90 3.17 8.20
N VAL A 221 14.83 3.23 7.41
CA VAL A 221 14.75 3.97 6.16
C VAL A 221 13.50 4.83 6.11
N ASP A 222 13.49 5.83 5.21
CA ASP A 222 12.26 6.54 4.90
C ASP A 222 11.34 5.69 4.02
N LEU A 223 10.04 5.97 4.12
CA LEU A 223 9.01 5.37 3.26
C LEU A 223 8.68 6.31 2.09
N PRO A 224 8.28 5.77 0.94
CA PRO A 224 8.23 4.35 0.58
C PRO A 224 9.63 3.74 0.34
N PHE A 225 9.74 2.41 0.21
CA PHE A 225 11.02 1.76 -0.04
C PHE A 225 11.58 2.02 -1.44
N TYR A 226 10.71 2.30 -2.40
CA TYR A 226 11.04 2.80 -3.73
C TYR A 226 9.92 3.71 -4.24
N ASP A 227 10.20 4.42 -5.33
CA ASP A 227 9.26 5.34 -5.98
C ASP A 227 8.63 6.39 -5.02
N PRO A 228 9.46 7.24 -4.37
CA PRO A 228 8.97 8.29 -3.46
C PRO A 228 8.07 9.31 -4.16
N GLU A 229 8.27 9.51 -5.48
CA GLU A 229 7.49 10.45 -6.31
C GLU A 229 6.18 9.84 -6.85
N LYS A 230 5.91 8.56 -6.57
CA LYS A 230 4.73 7.84 -7.06
C LYS A 230 4.61 7.86 -8.58
N ARG A 231 5.72 7.73 -9.30
CA ARG A 231 5.83 7.71 -10.76
C ARG A 231 5.21 6.45 -11.35
N ILE A 232 5.36 5.29 -10.71
CA ILE A 232 4.82 4.00 -11.16
C ILE A 232 3.28 4.01 -11.17
N PRO A 233 2.57 4.29 -10.06
CA PRO A 233 1.10 4.27 -10.07
C PRO A 233 0.51 5.40 -10.94
N ARG A 234 1.29 6.46 -11.18
CA ARG A 234 0.94 7.54 -12.13
C ARG A 234 1.16 7.17 -13.60
N GLY A 235 1.80 6.03 -13.89
CA GLY A 235 2.11 5.60 -15.25
C GLY A 235 3.22 6.42 -15.91
N LEU A 236 4.03 7.12 -15.12
CA LEU A 236 5.18 7.92 -15.57
C LEU A 236 6.46 7.07 -15.69
N GLU A 237 6.45 5.88 -15.11
CA GLU A 237 7.55 4.91 -15.12
C GLU A 237 6.98 3.49 -15.18
N ARG A 238 7.71 2.58 -15.83
CA ARG A 238 7.37 1.15 -15.88
C ARG A 238 8.49 0.38 -15.23
N VAL A 239 8.15 -0.47 -14.25
CA VAL A 239 9.10 -1.41 -13.68
C VAL A 239 9.20 -2.62 -14.59
N ASP A 240 10.42 -2.94 -15.04
CA ASP A 240 10.69 -4.18 -15.77
C ASP A 240 10.96 -5.30 -14.76
N TRP A 241 9.94 -6.14 -14.56
CA TRP A 241 9.97 -7.24 -13.60
C TRP A 241 10.79 -8.44 -14.09
N THR A 242 11.15 -8.50 -15.37
CA THR A 242 11.92 -9.63 -15.94
C THR A 242 13.37 -9.66 -15.47
N ALA A 243 13.92 -8.52 -15.06
CA ALA A 243 15.29 -8.41 -14.55
C ALA A 243 15.44 -8.87 -13.08
N ALA A 244 14.34 -9.03 -12.33
CA ALA A 244 14.37 -9.35 -10.89
C ALA A 244 14.39 -10.87 -10.58
N GLY A 245 14.36 -11.74 -11.59
CA GLY A 245 14.70 -13.16 -11.46
C GLY A 245 13.79 -14.02 -10.57
N GLY A 246 12.57 -13.57 -10.25
CA GLY A 246 11.61 -14.36 -9.47
C GLY A 246 10.26 -14.45 -10.16
N ASP A 247 9.84 -15.65 -10.53
CA ASP A 247 8.42 -15.94 -10.79
C ASP A 247 7.63 -15.66 -9.50
N SER A 248 6.76 -14.66 -9.56
CA SER A 248 5.83 -14.27 -8.50
C SER A 248 4.59 -15.15 -8.44
#